data_AF-A0A067ST53-F1
#
_entry.id   AF-A0A067ST53-F1
#
_cell.length_a   1.000
_cell.length_b   1.000
_cell.length_c   1.000
_cell.angle_alpha   90.00
_cell.angle_beta   90.00
_cell.angle_gamma   90.00
#
_symmetry.space_group_name_H-M   'P 1'
#
loop_
_entity.id
_entity.type
_entity.pdbx_description
1 polymer ?
#
loop_
_entity_poly.entity_id
_entity_poly.type
_entity_poly.pdbx_seq_one_letter_code
_entity_poly.pdbx_strand_id
1 'polypeptide(L)' 'MARRSAASVQPSYLPHPQLEQKGVNDPHETIISRFLRTEVFAPDKLPGNIRIATAVGVFFGGIVAIRTWGDLLVPA' A
#
# COMPACT_ATOMS: atom_id res chain seq x y z
N MET A 1 -22.74 -49.84 -36.85
CA MET A 1 -22.36 -49.37 -35.48
C MET A 1 -21.89 -47.93 -35.57
N ALA A 2 -22.66 -46.99 -35.05
CA ALA A 2 -22.35 -45.55 -35.09
C ALA A 2 -21.24 -45.23 -34.08
N ARG A 3 -20.11 -44.69 -34.55
CA ARG A 3 -19.03 -44.20 -33.68
C ARG A 3 -19.45 -42.85 -33.10
N ARG A 4 -19.88 -42.84 -31.84
CA ARG A 4 -20.09 -41.59 -31.07
C ARG A 4 -18.72 -41.03 -30.69
N SER A 5 -18.31 -39.95 -31.32
CA SER A 5 -17.17 -39.13 -30.92
C SER A 5 -17.47 -38.47 -29.57
N ALA A 6 -16.64 -38.72 -28.55
CA ALA A 6 -16.74 -38.09 -27.25
C ALA A 6 -16.38 -36.60 -27.36
N ALA A 7 -17.15 -35.73 -26.69
CA ALA A 7 -16.85 -34.32 -26.59
C ALA A 7 -15.50 -34.12 -25.88
N SER A 8 -14.63 -33.31 -26.48
CA SER A 8 -13.32 -32.96 -25.90
C SER A 8 -13.50 -32.17 -24.61
N VAL A 9 -13.12 -32.75 -23.48
CA VAL A 9 -13.03 -32.08 -22.18
C VAL A 9 -11.79 -31.19 -22.20
N GLN A 10 -11.95 -29.93 -22.61
CA GLN A 10 -10.89 -28.93 -22.46
C GLN A 10 -11.01 -28.32 -21.06
N PRO A 11 -9.92 -28.26 -20.26
CA PRO A 11 -9.94 -27.58 -18.98
C PRO A 11 -10.23 -26.09 -19.20
N SER A 12 -11.32 -25.59 -18.62
CA SER A 12 -11.59 -24.16 -18.59
C SER A 12 -10.66 -23.52 -17.55
N TYR A 13 -9.48 -23.13 -18.00
CA TYR A 13 -8.59 -22.29 -17.21
C TYR A 13 -9.26 -20.93 -17.04
N LEU A 14 -9.90 -20.72 -15.88
CA LEU A 14 -10.28 -19.38 -15.45
C LEU A 14 -8.98 -18.55 -15.38
N PRO A 15 -8.83 -17.47 -16.16
CA PRO A 15 -7.75 -16.54 -15.93
C PRO A 15 -7.98 -15.97 -14.53
N HIS A 16 -7.11 -16.33 -13.59
CA HIS A 16 -7.01 -15.53 -12.38
C HIS A 16 -6.64 -14.14 -12.86
N PRO A 17 -7.42 -13.09 -12.52
CA PRO A 17 -6.93 -11.74 -12.72
C PRO A 17 -5.69 -11.63 -11.85
N GLN A 18 -4.53 -11.79 -12.48
CA GLN A 18 -3.26 -11.38 -11.90
C GLN A 18 -3.38 -9.87 -11.75
N LEU A 19 -3.96 -9.44 -10.64
CA LEU A 19 -3.55 -8.20 -9.99
C LEU A 19 -2.12 -8.40 -9.46
N GLU A 20 -1.22 -8.90 -10.31
CA GLU A 20 0.18 -8.57 -10.16
C GLU A 20 0.19 -7.06 -10.38
N GLN A 21 0.27 -6.32 -9.28
CA GLN A 21 0.92 -5.03 -9.25
C GLN A 21 2.38 -5.24 -9.67
N LYS A 22 2.60 -5.67 -10.91
CA LYS A 22 3.88 -5.61 -11.58
C LYS A 22 4.05 -4.14 -11.91
N GLY A 23 4.34 -3.36 -10.86
CA GLY A 23 4.59 -1.94 -10.98
C GLY A 23 5.60 -1.78 -12.11
N VAL A 24 5.18 -1.09 -13.16
CA VAL A 24 5.93 -0.85 -14.38
C VAL A 24 7.36 -0.53 -13.95
N ASN A 25 8.29 -1.44 -14.23
CA ASN A 25 9.70 -1.21 -13.93
C ASN A 25 10.18 -0.28 -15.04
N ASP A 26 9.83 1.00 -14.90
CA ASP A 26 10.19 2.03 -15.86
C ASP A 26 11.68 2.31 -15.71
N PRO A 27 12.51 1.99 -16.72
CA PRO A 27 13.95 2.21 -16.64
C PRO A 27 14.32 3.70 -16.53
N HIS A 28 13.38 4.62 -16.74
CA HIS A 28 13.56 6.06 -16.52
C HIS A 28 13.11 6.53 -15.13
N GLU A 29 12.71 5.61 -14.24
CA GLU A 29 12.28 5.97 -12.89
C GLU A 29 13.45 6.52 -12.05
N THR A 30 13.25 7.71 -11.48
CA THR A 30 14.22 8.30 -10.56
C THR A 30 14.28 7.49 -9.26
N ILE A 31 15.45 7.43 -8.63
CA ILE A 31 15.68 6.64 -7.39
C ILE A 31 14.67 7.01 -6.29
N ILE A 32 14.28 8.29 -6.22
CA ILE A 32 13.28 8.79 -5.26
C ILE A 32 11.89 8.24 -5.58
N SER A 33 11.47 8.28 -6.85
CA SER A 33 10.17 7.70 -7.27
C SER A 33 10.10 6.21 -6.95
N ARG A 34 11.19 5.49 -7.29
CA ARG A 34 11.27 4.05 -7.01
C ARG A 34 11.17 3.77 -5.51
N PHE A 35 11.87 4.55 -4.68
CA PHE A 35 11.82 4.44 -3.22
C PHE A 35 10.43 4.72 -2.66
N LEU A 36 9.76 5.77 -3.12
CA LEU A 36 8.38 6.07 -2.70
C LEU A 36 7.45 4.90 -3.03
N ARG A 37 7.58 4.31 -4.23
CA ARG A 37 6.78 3.17 -4.64
C ARG A 37 7.08 1.89 -3.85
N THR A 38 8.35 1.59 -3.59
CA THR A 38 8.75 0.30 -3.00
C THR A 38 8.79 0.31 -1.48
N GLU A 39 9.09 1.44 -0.85
CA GLU A 39 9.29 1.51 0.60
C GLU A 39 8.17 2.30 1.29
N VAL A 40 7.67 3.38 0.69
CA VAL A 40 6.67 4.25 1.33
C VAL A 40 5.24 3.78 1.06
N PHE A 41 4.92 3.48 -0.19
CA PHE A 41 3.57 3.13 -0.63
C PHE A 41 3.38 1.65 -0.96
N ALA A 42 4.39 0.81 -0.73
CA ALA A 42 4.26 -0.62 -0.95
C ALA A 42 3.21 -1.22 0.00
N PRO A 43 2.32 -2.09 -0.52
CA PRO A 43 1.20 -2.63 0.26
C PRO A 43 1.65 -3.36 1.53
N ASP A 44 2.80 -4.04 1.49
CA ASP A 44 3.34 -4.77 2.63
C ASP A 44 3.94 -3.87 3.72
N LYS A 45 4.29 -2.63 3.37
CA LYS A 45 4.90 -1.65 4.28
C LYS A 45 3.92 -0.58 4.75
N LEU A 46 2.79 -0.42 4.06
CA LEU A 46 1.75 0.57 4.38
C LEU A 46 1.29 0.54 5.85
N PRO A 47 0.96 -0.62 6.46
CA PRO A 47 0.53 -0.64 7.86
C PRO A 47 1.60 -0.12 8.83
N GLY A 48 2.87 -0.42 8.56
CA GLY A 48 4.00 0.06 9.35
C GLY A 48 4.23 1.56 9.16
N ASN A 49 4.23 2.02 7.90
CA ASN A 49 4.45 3.42 7.56
C ASN A 49 3.34 4.32 8.10
N ILE A 50 2.09 3.87 8.10
CA ILE A 50 0.97 4.59 8.73
C ILE A 50 1.23 4.76 10.23
N ARG A 51 1.70 3.72 10.93
CA ARG A 51 2.01 3.83 12.37
C ARG A 51 3.10 4.86 12.63
N ILE A 52 4.16 4.87 11.83
CA ILE A 52 5.25 5.85 11.93
C ILE A 52 4.70 7.25 11.67
N ALA A 53 3.94 7.45 10.60
CA ALA A 53 3.34 8.73 10.25
C ALA A 53 2.42 9.24 11.37
N THR A 54 1.59 8.36 11.94
CA THR A 54 0.74 8.69 13.08
C THR A 54 1.55 9.07 14.31
N ALA A 55 2.61 8.31 14.66
CA ALA A 55 3.45 8.60 15.81
C ALA A 55 4.14 9.97 15.67
N VAL A 56 4.72 10.24 14.50
CA VAL A 56 5.34 11.52 14.18
C VAL A 56 4.30 12.65 14.24
N GLY A 57 3.11 12.44 13.65
CA GLY A 57 2.02 13.41 13.66
C GLY A 57 1.53 13.75 15.06
N VAL A 58 1.33 12.73 15.92
CA VAL A 58 0.92 12.94 17.32
C VAL A 58 1.99 13.67 18.11
N PHE A 59 3.27 13.33 17.91
CA PHE A 59 4.37 13.99 18.59
C PHE A 59 4.44 15.49 18.25
N PHE A 60 4.49 15.83 16.96
CA PHE A 60 4.53 17.24 16.54
C PHE A 60 3.22 17.97 16.84
N GLY A 61 2.07 17.30 16.67
CA GLY A 61 0.77 17.85 17.03
C GLY A 61 0.67 18.19 18.52
N GLY A 62 1.21 17.32 19.39
CA GLY A 62 1.29 17.57 20.83
C GLY A 62 2.17 18.78 21.18
N ILE A 63 3.32 18.92 20.51
CA ILE A 63 4.19 20.09 20.67
C ILE A 63 3.44 21.37 20.30
N VAL A 64 2.79 21.39 19.13
CA VAL A 64 2.01 22.55 18.68
C VAL A 64 0.89 22.87 19.68
N ALA A 65 0.14 21.86 20.10
CA ALA A 65 -0.97 22.01 21.04
C ALA A 65 -0.52 22.61 22.39
N ILE A 66 0.58 22.11 22.96
CA ILE A 66 1.14 22.67 24.20
C ILE A 66 1.69 24.07 23.95
N ARG A 67 2.29 24.35 22.80
CA ARG A 67 2.83 25.68 22.49
C ARG A 67 1.72 26.72 22.34
N THR A 68 0.54 26.33 21.87
CA THR A 68 -0.60 27.25 21.64
C THR A 68 -1.55 27.34 22.83
N TRP A 69 -1.75 26.25 23.57
CA TRP A 69 -2.75 26.15 24.63
C TRP A 69 -2.19 25.76 25.99
N GLY A 70 -0.87 25.60 26.11
CA GLY A 70 -0.22 25.18 27.35
C GLY A 70 -0.55 26.08 28.53
N ASP A 71 -0.61 27.40 28.32
CA ASP A 71 -0.92 28.35 29.39
C ASP A 71 -2.36 28.21 29.90
N LEU A 72 -3.29 27.74 29.07
CA LEU A 72 -4.67 27.45 29.48
C LEU A 72 -4.79 26.17 30.33
N LEU A 73 -3.78 25.30 30.26
CA LEU A 73 -3.74 24.03 30.98
C LEU A 73 -3.10 24.16 32.37
N VAL A 74 -2.48 25.31 32.68
CA VAL A 74 -1.92 25.60 34.00
C VAL A 74 -2.98 26.30 34.85
N PRO A 75 -3.50 25.67 35.92
CA PRO A 75 -4.38 26.34 36.85
C PRO A 75 -3.61 27.41 37.64
N ALA A 76 -4.28 28.54 37.90
CA ALA A 76 -3.75 29.70 38.62
C ALA A 76 -3.29 29.39 40.04
#